data_AF-A0A955PPJ8-F1
#
_entry.id   AF-A0A955PPJ8-F1
#
_cell.length_a   1.000
_cell.length_b   1.000
_cell.length_c   1.000
_cell.angle_alpha   90.00
_cell.angle_beta   90.00
_cell.angle_gamma   90.00
#
_symmetry.space_group_name_H-M   'P 1'
#
loop_
_entity.id
_entity.type
_entity.pdbx_description
1 polymer ?
#
loop_
_entity_poly.entity_id
_entity_poly.type
_entity_poly.pdbx_seq_one_letter_code
_entity_poly.pdbx_strand_id
1 'polypeptide(L)'
;MSDPKGPIIVWFRRDLRLRDNPALYWACKSDHPVLPIYVWSPEEEAPWEPGGASKWWLHHSLAALKKDLQEDNLDLVIAKGPSLETLKRVVKETGAVGLYWNRLYDPATLARDTEVKTYFKDQGLNVRSFNGSLLYEPWEIETKEGKPYQVFTPFWKAVRMDLDPAEPLPKPRKGMAEGFEHPSIDIDDLELLPKIDWAGGIQEAWEPGEDGARK
;
A
#
# COMPACT_ATOMS: atom_id res chain seq x y z
N MET A 1 -11.04 3.80 -32.67
CA MET A 1 -10.43 3.08 -31.53
C MET A 1 -9.69 4.15 -30.74
N SER A 2 -10.11 4.42 -29.51
CA SER A 2 -9.37 5.34 -28.62
C SER A 2 -8.01 4.71 -28.29
N ASP A 3 -6.96 5.51 -28.23
CA ASP A 3 -5.65 5.05 -27.74
C ASP A 3 -5.80 4.36 -26.38
N PRO A 4 -5.07 3.25 -26.12
CA PRO A 4 -5.11 2.59 -24.84
C PRO A 4 -4.69 3.58 -23.75
N LYS A 5 -5.52 3.70 -22.71
CA LYS A 5 -5.25 4.63 -21.62
C LYS A 5 -4.15 4.03 -20.76
N GLY A 6 -3.09 4.80 -20.50
CA GLY A 6 -2.05 4.37 -19.57
C GLY A 6 -2.62 4.08 -18.18
N PRO A 7 -2.09 3.09 -17.45
CA PRO A 7 -2.65 2.66 -16.18
C PRO A 7 -2.37 3.64 -15.03
N ILE A 8 -3.11 3.48 -13.94
CA ILE A 8 -2.76 4.03 -12.63
C ILE A 8 -2.11 2.91 -11.82
N ILE A 9 -0.87 3.14 -11.41
CA ILE A 9 -0.15 2.25 -10.50
C ILE A 9 -0.70 2.45 -9.09
N VAL A 10 -1.09 1.36 -8.42
CA VAL A 10 -1.44 1.35 -7.00
C VAL A 10 -0.32 0.65 -6.24
N TRP A 11 0.46 1.43 -5.49
CA TRP A 11 1.63 0.94 -4.77
C TRP A 11 1.28 0.50 -3.34
N PHE A 12 1.06 -0.80 -3.18
CA PHE A 12 0.81 -1.47 -1.91
C PHE A 12 2.09 -1.59 -1.08
N ARG A 13 1.97 -1.36 0.23
CA ARG A 13 3.02 -1.54 1.24
C ARG A 13 2.46 -2.25 2.47
N ARG A 14 2.03 -1.51 3.51
CA ARG A 14 1.49 -2.07 4.77
C ARG A 14 -0.04 -2.05 4.82
N ASP A 15 -0.66 -1.97 3.66
CA ASP A 15 -2.08 -1.77 3.41
C ASP A 15 -2.63 -2.87 2.48
N LEU A 16 -2.26 -4.12 2.76
CA LEU A 16 -2.55 -5.31 1.95
C LEU A 16 -4.02 -5.77 2.07
N ARG A 17 -4.93 -4.93 1.59
CA ARG A 17 -6.38 -5.13 1.62
C ARG A 17 -7.07 -4.44 0.43
N LEU A 18 -8.24 -4.94 0.05
CA LEU A 18 -9.08 -4.37 -1.00
C LEU A 18 -10.21 -3.50 -0.46
N ARG A 19 -10.75 -3.80 0.73
CA ARG A 19 -11.75 -2.95 1.39
C ARG A 19 -11.07 -1.79 2.07
N ASP A 20 -11.80 -0.68 2.11
CA ASP A 20 -11.36 0.54 2.76
C ASP A 20 -9.92 0.93 2.38
N ASN A 21 -9.57 0.75 1.10
CA ASN A 21 -8.27 1.11 0.56
C ASN A 21 -8.46 2.31 -0.37
N PRO A 22 -8.25 3.55 0.10
CA PRO A 22 -8.54 4.74 -0.70
C PRO A 22 -7.69 4.83 -1.98
N ALA A 23 -6.42 4.43 -1.93
CA ALA A 23 -5.57 4.40 -3.12
C ALA A 23 -6.16 3.50 -4.21
N LEU A 24 -6.52 2.27 -3.86
CA LEU A 24 -7.14 1.32 -4.78
C LEU A 24 -8.54 1.80 -5.22
N TYR A 25 -9.37 2.25 -4.28
CA TYR A 25 -10.72 2.72 -4.54
C TYR A 25 -10.74 3.86 -5.56
N TRP A 26 -9.92 4.90 -5.35
CA TRP A 26 -9.85 6.04 -6.25
C TRP A 26 -9.17 5.72 -7.59
N ALA A 27 -8.26 4.74 -7.64
CA ALA A 27 -7.72 4.23 -8.90
C ALA A 27 -8.81 3.51 -9.71
N CYS A 28 -9.56 2.58 -9.10
CA CYS A 28 -10.66 1.87 -9.76
C CYS A 28 -11.87 2.76 -10.11
N LYS A 29 -12.01 3.92 -9.46
CA LYS A 29 -13.01 4.94 -9.81
C LYS A 29 -12.60 5.84 -10.96
N SER A 30 -11.34 5.77 -11.40
CA SER A 30 -10.89 6.46 -12.60
C SER A 30 -11.32 5.69 -13.85
N ASP A 31 -11.27 6.34 -15.02
CA ASP A 31 -11.47 5.66 -16.29
C ASP A 31 -10.17 5.07 -16.87
N HIS A 32 -9.19 4.77 -16.01
CA HIS A 32 -7.90 4.19 -16.37
C HIS A 32 -7.79 2.75 -15.86
N PRO A 33 -7.04 1.89 -16.56
CA PRO A 33 -6.66 0.60 -16.04
C PRO A 33 -5.87 0.71 -14.73
N VAL A 34 -5.91 -0.33 -13.90
CA VAL A 34 -5.24 -0.34 -12.60
C VAL A 34 -4.12 -1.37 -12.59
N LEU A 35 -2.94 -0.97 -12.13
CA LEU A 35 -1.77 -1.82 -11.97
C LEU A 35 -1.37 -1.89 -10.49
N PRO A 36 -1.84 -2.89 -9.73
CA PRO A 36 -1.37 -3.16 -8.38
C PRO A 36 0.10 -3.58 -8.38
N ILE A 37 0.91 -2.95 -7.53
CA ILE A 37 2.32 -3.32 -7.35
C ILE A 37 2.71 -3.35 -5.87
N TYR A 38 3.51 -4.35 -5.50
CA TYR A 38 4.25 -4.40 -4.26
C TYR A 38 5.76 -4.41 -4.56
N VAL A 39 6.51 -3.52 -3.92
CA VAL A 39 7.97 -3.44 -4.06
C VAL A 39 8.64 -3.81 -2.74
N TRP A 40 9.43 -4.87 -2.76
CA TRP A 40 10.23 -5.32 -1.63
C TRP A 40 11.58 -4.60 -1.60
N SER A 41 11.75 -3.68 -0.65
CA SER A 41 12.97 -2.90 -0.44
C SER A 41 13.22 -2.67 1.06
N PRO A 42 13.47 -3.73 1.85
CA PRO A 42 13.53 -3.64 3.31
C PRO A 42 14.62 -2.68 3.80
N GLU A 43 15.69 -2.46 3.03
CA GLU A 43 16.78 -1.53 3.35
C GLU A 43 16.31 -0.07 3.44
N GLU A 44 15.19 0.28 2.79
CA GLU A 44 14.58 1.62 2.87
C GLU A 44 13.82 1.84 4.19
N GLU A 45 13.66 0.80 5.00
CA GLU A 45 13.06 0.87 6.34
C GLU A 45 14.11 0.89 7.46
N ALA A 46 15.40 0.93 7.12
CA ALA A 46 16.49 0.94 8.09
C ALA A 46 16.37 2.10 9.12
N PRO A 47 16.74 1.86 10.39
CA PRO A 47 17.28 0.62 10.97
C PRO A 47 16.18 -0.35 11.48
N TRP A 48 14.95 -0.23 10.97
CA TRP A 48 13.77 -0.96 11.43
C TRP A 48 13.29 -1.95 10.38
N GLU A 49 14.22 -2.62 9.70
CA GLU A 49 13.91 -3.63 8.70
C GLU A 49 13.03 -4.75 9.31
N PRO A 50 12.07 -5.30 8.56
CA PRO A 50 11.15 -6.30 9.07
C PRO A 50 11.87 -7.57 9.54
N GLY A 51 11.54 -8.01 10.76
CA GLY A 51 12.06 -9.26 11.34
C GLY A 51 11.43 -10.53 10.74
N GLY A 52 11.92 -11.71 11.14
CA GLY A 52 11.49 -13.00 10.59
C GLY A 52 9.98 -13.28 10.68
N ALA A 53 9.35 -13.00 11.82
CA ALA A 53 7.90 -13.15 11.99
C ALA A 53 7.10 -12.19 11.08
N SER A 54 7.57 -10.96 10.91
CA SER A 54 6.94 -9.98 10.02
C SER A 54 7.08 -10.40 8.55
N LYS A 55 8.25 -10.93 8.15
CA LYS A 55 8.46 -11.48 6.80
C LYS A 55 7.56 -12.69 6.53
N TRP A 56 7.44 -13.62 7.48
CA TRP A 56 6.51 -14.75 7.36
C TRP A 56 5.07 -14.28 7.18
N TRP A 57 4.62 -13.32 7.98
CA TRP A 57 3.27 -12.75 7.87
C TRP A 57 3.05 -12.05 6.52
N LEU A 58 4.05 -11.30 6.07
CA LEU A 58 4.04 -10.58 4.80
C LEU A 58 3.90 -11.56 3.62
N HIS A 59 4.65 -12.65 3.60
CA HIS A 59 4.56 -13.67 2.54
C HIS A 59 3.11 -14.14 2.34
N HIS A 60 2.48 -14.59 3.42
CA HIS A 60 1.11 -15.11 3.37
C HIS A 60 0.10 -14.03 3.05
N SER A 61 0.32 -12.79 3.54
CA SER A 61 -0.55 -11.66 3.24
C SER A 61 -0.46 -11.21 1.78
N LEU A 62 0.74 -11.26 1.16
CA LEU A 62 0.91 -10.99 -0.27
C LEU A 62 0.25 -12.08 -1.12
N ALA A 63 0.37 -13.35 -0.73
CA ALA A 63 -0.28 -14.46 -1.42
C ALA A 63 -1.81 -14.33 -1.36
N ALA A 64 -2.36 -14.00 -0.18
CA ALA A 64 -3.78 -13.72 -0.02
C ALA A 64 -4.24 -12.51 -0.86
N LEU A 65 -3.53 -11.38 -0.78
CA LEU A 65 -3.86 -10.19 -1.58
C LEU A 65 -3.83 -10.47 -3.08
N LYS A 66 -2.82 -11.21 -3.58
CA LYS A 66 -2.71 -11.57 -4.99
C LYS A 66 -3.92 -12.39 -5.44
N LYS A 67 -4.32 -13.39 -4.63
CA LYS A 67 -5.52 -14.18 -4.89
C LYS A 67 -6.78 -13.28 -4.94
N ASP A 68 -6.97 -12.41 -3.95
CA ASP A 68 -8.15 -11.55 -3.87
C ASP A 68 -8.23 -10.58 -5.05
N LEU A 69 -7.09 -10.05 -5.52
CA LEU A 69 -7.01 -9.20 -6.72
C LEU A 69 -7.40 -9.97 -7.98
N GLN A 70 -6.95 -11.22 -8.12
CA GLN A 70 -7.27 -12.08 -9.26
C GLN A 70 -8.76 -12.38 -9.38
N GLU A 71 -9.47 -12.49 -8.25
CA GLU A 71 -10.94 -12.63 -8.24
C GLU A 71 -11.65 -11.37 -8.82
N ASP A 72 -11.00 -10.20 -8.78
CA ASP A 72 -11.49 -8.94 -9.35
C ASP A 72 -10.89 -8.61 -10.73
N ASN A 73 -10.29 -9.60 -11.40
CA ASN A 73 -9.58 -9.46 -12.68
C ASN A 73 -8.41 -8.47 -12.63
N LEU A 74 -7.74 -8.34 -11.49
CA LEU A 74 -6.47 -7.63 -11.36
C LEU A 74 -5.37 -8.65 -11.03
N ASP A 75 -4.10 -8.27 -11.20
CA ASP A 75 -2.99 -9.09 -10.71
C ASP A 75 -2.01 -8.24 -9.91
N LEU A 76 -1.36 -8.85 -8.93
CA LEU A 76 -0.36 -8.18 -8.11
C LEU A 76 1.03 -8.35 -8.72
N VAL A 77 1.60 -7.26 -9.21
CA VAL A 77 3.00 -7.20 -9.62
C VAL A 77 3.87 -7.21 -8.37
N ILE A 78 4.79 -8.17 -8.29
CA ILE A 78 5.82 -8.24 -7.27
C ILE A 78 7.14 -7.79 -7.87
N ALA A 79 7.80 -6.84 -7.21
CA ALA A 79 9.13 -6.38 -7.57
C ALA A 79 10.05 -6.30 -6.35
N LYS A 80 11.35 -6.29 -6.59
CA LYS A 80 12.39 -6.22 -5.56
C LYS A 80 13.47 -5.21 -5.97
N GLY A 81 13.94 -4.42 -5.01
CA GLY A 81 14.96 -3.38 -5.20
C GLY A 81 14.45 -1.99 -4.83
N PRO A 82 15.28 -0.94 -5.02
CA PRO A 82 14.94 0.42 -4.60
C PRO A 82 13.60 0.88 -5.16
N SER A 83 12.73 1.41 -4.31
CA SER A 83 11.35 1.74 -4.65
C SER A 83 11.28 2.75 -5.79
N LEU A 84 12.07 3.82 -5.71
CA LEU A 84 12.07 4.87 -6.73
C LEU A 84 12.50 4.34 -8.10
N GLU A 85 13.61 3.62 -8.18
CA GLU A 85 14.13 3.07 -9.45
C GLU A 85 13.20 2.00 -10.03
N THR A 86 12.61 1.18 -9.18
CA THR A 86 11.61 0.19 -9.58
C THR A 86 10.37 0.88 -10.18
N LEU A 87 9.82 1.88 -9.49
CA LEU A 87 8.66 2.62 -9.97
C LEU A 87 8.98 3.40 -11.25
N LYS A 88 10.19 3.97 -11.39
CA LYS A 88 10.63 4.65 -12.62
C LYS A 88 10.57 3.71 -13.82
N ARG A 89 11.10 2.49 -13.65
CA ARG A 89 11.07 1.45 -14.68
C ARG A 89 9.63 1.07 -15.03
N VAL A 90 8.79 0.79 -14.04
CA VAL A 90 7.39 0.40 -14.25
C VAL A 90 6.63 1.50 -14.99
N VAL A 91 6.75 2.76 -14.57
CA VAL A 91 6.08 3.90 -15.24
C VAL A 91 6.51 4.01 -16.71
N LYS A 92 7.81 3.88 -16.98
CA LYS A 92 8.36 3.94 -18.35
C LYS A 92 7.87 2.80 -19.23
N GLU A 93 7.82 1.58 -18.72
CA GLU A 93 7.46 0.38 -19.49
C GLU A 93 5.95 0.28 -19.75
N THR A 94 5.13 0.73 -18.80
CA THR A 94 3.67 0.61 -18.86
C THR A 94 2.99 1.85 -19.44
N GLY A 95 3.71 2.97 -19.56
CA GLY A 95 3.12 4.24 -19.91
C GLY A 95 2.13 4.75 -18.84
N ALA A 96 2.34 4.37 -17.58
CA ALA A 96 1.45 4.76 -16.49
C ALA A 96 1.27 6.28 -16.43
N VAL A 97 0.03 6.71 -16.16
CA VAL A 97 -0.35 8.13 -16.07
C VAL A 97 -0.56 8.58 -14.63
N GLY A 98 -0.62 7.65 -13.68
CA GLY A 98 -0.78 7.94 -12.27
C GLY A 98 -0.07 6.95 -11.36
N LEU A 99 0.26 7.43 -10.15
CA LEU A 99 0.86 6.64 -9.07
C LEU A 99 0.17 6.98 -7.76
N TYR A 100 -0.60 6.02 -7.23
CA TYR A 100 -1.45 6.18 -6.06
C TYR A 100 -1.00 5.26 -4.92
N TRP A 101 -1.06 5.74 -3.68
CA TRP A 101 -0.70 4.95 -2.50
C TRP A 101 -1.32 5.47 -1.19
N ASN A 102 -1.36 4.66 -0.13
CA ASN A 102 -1.81 5.11 1.20
C ASN A 102 -0.62 5.54 2.09
N ARG A 103 -0.71 6.63 2.83
CA ARG A 103 0.43 7.21 3.57
C ARG A 103 0.96 6.26 4.64
N LEU A 104 2.28 6.21 4.76
CA LEU A 104 2.98 5.72 5.95
C LEU A 104 3.58 6.92 6.67
N TYR A 105 3.72 6.80 7.99
CA TYR A 105 4.07 7.93 8.86
C TYR A 105 5.42 7.76 9.55
N ASP A 106 6.11 6.64 9.34
CA ASP A 106 7.44 6.40 9.90
C ASP A 106 8.47 7.30 9.19
N PRO A 107 9.45 7.89 9.90
CA PRO A 107 10.38 8.87 9.32
C PRO A 107 11.11 8.38 8.05
N ALA A 108 11.60 7.14 8.04
CA ALA A 108 12.29 6.56 6.89
C ALA A 108 11.37 6.45 5.67
N THR A 109 10.15 5.91 5.87
CA THR A 109 9.16 5.78 4.81
C THR A 109 8.65 7.13 4.31
N LEU A 110 8.52 8.12 5.20
CA LEU A 110 8.10 9.47 4.83
C LEU A 110 9.16 10.16 3.95
N ALA A 111 10.44 10.00 4.27
CA ALA A 111 11.54 10.53 3.47
C ALA A 111 11.53 9.92 2.05
N ARG A 112 11.44 8.59 1.95
CA ARG A 112 11.31 7.88 0.67
C ARG A 112 10.07 8.31 -0.12
N ASP A 113 8.89 8.31 0.52
CA ASP A 113 7.63 8.69 -0.12
C ASP A 113 7.68 10.14 -0.63
N THR A 114 8.38 11.04 0.08
CA THR A 114 8.59 12.43 -0.34
C THR A 114 9.48 12.51 -1.59
N GLU A 115 10.57 11.74 -1.62
CA GLU A 115 11.45 11.65 -2.79
C GLU A 115 10.69 11.11 -4.02
N VAL A 116 9.98 9.99 -3.86
CA VAL A 116 9.16 9.37 -4.90
C VAL A 116 8.11 10.35 -5.43
N LYS A 117 7.38 11.01 -4.53
CA LYS A 117 6.34 11.98 -4.90
C LYS A 117 6.91 13.17 -5.66
N THR A 118 8.04 13.70 -5.21
CA THR A 118 8.68 14.87 -5.83
C THR A 118 9.13 14.52 -7.24
N TYR A 119 9.89 13.42 -7.39
CA TYR A 119 10.38 12.97 -8.68
C TYR A 119 9.25 12.82 -9.72
N PHE A 120 8.20 12.06 -9.40
CA PHE A 120 7.14 11.79 -10.37
C PHE A 120 6.25 13.00 -10.67
N LYS A 121 6.05 13.90 -9.71
CA LYS A 121 5.37 15.17 -9.98
C LYS A 121 6.16 16.06 -10.92
N ASP A 122 7.49 16.12 -10.76
CA ASP A 122 8.37 16.88 -11.66
C ASP A 122 8.37 16.30 -13.09
N GLN A 123 8.11 15.00 -13.24
CA GLN A 123 7.89 14.34 -14.53
C GLN A 123 6.44 14.50 -15.07
N GLY A 124 5.56 15.21 -14.36
CA GLY A 124 4.18 15.45 -14.78
C GLY A 124 3.20 14.29 -14.54
N LEU A 125 3.60 13.26 -13.78
CA LEU A 125 2.73 12.14 -13.43
C LEU A 125 1.65 12.57 -12.42
N ASN A 126 0.44 12.02 -12.54
CA ASN A 126 -0.60 12.26 -11.53
C ASN A 126 -0.33 11.45 -10.26
N VAL A 127 0.27 12.09 -9.26
CA VAL A 127 0.66 11.45 -8.00
C VAL A 127 -0.32 11.78 -6.87
N ARG A 128 -0.92 10.76 -6.26
CA ARG A 128 -1.85 10.93 -5.13
C ARG A 128 -1.51 9.99 -3.97
N SER A 129 -1.54 10.54 -2.76
CA SER A 129 -1.36 9.80 -1.51
C SER A 129 -2.57 10.02 -0.61
N PHE A 130 -3.08 8.99 0.05
CA PHE A 130 -4.31 9.05 0.86
C PHE A 130 -4.06 8.64 2.32
N ASN A 131 -4.87 9.10 3.27
CA ASN A 131 -4.92 8.46 4.59
C ASN A 131 -5.53 7.07 4.41
N GLY A 132 -4.90 6.02 4.91
CA GLY A 132 -5.48 4.68 4.92
C GLY A 132 -5.10 3.85 6.16
N SER A 133 -4.47 4.45 7.16
CA SER A 133 -3.98 3.74 8.35
C SER A 133 -4.33 4.44 9.66
N LEU A 134 -4.82 5.68 9.61
CA LEU A 134 -5.18 6.46 10.78
C LEU A 134 -6.64 6.91 10.69
N LEU A 135 -7.31 7.01 11.84
CA LEU A 135 -8.66 7.58 11.91
C LEU A 135 -8.68 9.07 11.51
N TYR A 136 -7.63 9.80 11.91
CA TYR A 136 -7.38 11.19 11.56
C TYR A 136 -5.92 11.38 11.18
N GLU A 137 -5.65 12.33 10.30
CA GLU A 137 -4.29 12.76 10.03
C GLU A 137 -3.68 13.45 11.25
N PRO A 138 -2.38 13.29 11.51
CA PRO A 138 -1.74 13.89 12.69
C PRO A 138 -1.85 15.41 12.77
N TRP A 139 -2.05 16.09 11.63
CA TRP A 139 -2.23 17.55 11.52
C TRP A 139 -3.70 18.00 11.61
N GLU A 140 -4.67 17.08 11.72
CA GLU A 140 -6.09 17.42 11.89
C GLU A 140 -6.47 17.65 13.36
N ILE A 141 -5.69 17.11 14.30
CA ILE A 141 -5.99 17.16 15.74
C ILE A 141 -4.92 17.95 16.47
N GLU A 142 -5.25 19.20 16.80
CA GLU A 142 -4.35 20.14 17.50
C GLU A 142 -4.93 20.58 18.85
N THR A 143 -4.04 21.01 19.75
CA THR A 143 -4.46 21.72 20.96
C THR A 143 -5.13 23.04 20.61
N LYS A 144 -5.82 23.67 21.57
CA LYS A 144 -6.41 25.01 21.40
C LYS A 144 -5.40 26.10 21.00
N GLU A 145 -4.10 25.86 21.21
CA GLU A 145 -3.01 26.75 20.83
C GLU A 145 -2.43 26.42 19.43
N GLY A 146 -3.01 25.48 18.68
CA GLY A 146 -2.51 25.04 17.38
C GLY A 146 -1.21 24.22 17.47
N LYS A 147 -0.98 23.53 18.60
CA LYS A 147 0.23 22.70 18.82
C LYS A 147 -0.11 21.22 18.90
N PRO A 148 0.83 20.32 18.55
CA PRO A 148 0.66 18.88 18.76
C PRO A 148 0.45 18.54 20.24
N TYR A 149 -0.33 17.50 20.50
CA TYR A 149 -0.50 16.97 21.85
C TYR A 149 0.75 16.21 22.32
N GLN A 150 1.17 16.47 23.56
CA GLN A 150 2.30 15.76 24.21
C GLN A 150 1.85 14.74 25.26
N VAL A 151 0.55 14.68 25.57
CA VAL A 151 -0.03 13.76 26.56
C VAL A 151 -1.23 13.05 25.94
N PHE A 152 -1.30 11.73 26.11
CA PHE A 152 -2.33 10.89 25.50
C PHE A 152 -3.76 11.24 25.95
N THR A 153 -3.99 11.41 27.25
CA THR A 153 -5.34 11.66 27.78
C THR A 153 -6.03 12.90 27.18
N PRO A 154 -5.40 14.09 27.11
CA PRO A 154 -6.02 15.24 26.46
C PRO A 154 -6.13 15.09 24.93
N PHE A 155 -5.19 14.39 24.27
CA PHE A 155 -5.33 14.03 22.86
C PHE A 155 -6.59 13.20 22.61
N TRP A 156 -6.76 12.11 23.36
CA TRP A 156 -7.91 11.22 23.24
C TRP A 156 -9.24 11.94 23.52
N LYS A 157 -9.27 12.86 24.49
CA LYS A 157 -10.46 13.67 24.77
C LYS A 157 -10.85 14.54 23.58
N ALA A 158 -9.89 15.14 22.88
CA ALA A 158 -10.14 15.94 21.69
C ALA A 158 -10.65 15.08 20.53
N VAL A 159 -9.93 14.00 20.21
CA VAL A 159 -10.34 13.04 19.17
C VAL A 159 -11.77 12.55 19.37
N ARG A 160 -12.14 12.20 20.61
CA ARG A 160 -13.48 11.68 20.92
C ARG A 160 -14.59 12.73 20.79
N MET A 161 -14.28 14.00 21.00
CA MET A 161 -15.27 15.08 20.85
C MET A 161 -15.62 15.31 19.37
N ASP A 162 -14.65 15.12 18.49
CA ASP A 162 -14.78 15.34 17.05
C ASP A 162 -14.92 14.02 16.26
N LEU A 163 -15.16 12.89 16.95
CA LEU A 163 -15.15 11.55 16.35
C LEU A 163 -16.37 11.34 15.44
N ASP A 164 -16.14 11.58 14.15
CA ASP A 164 -17.01 11.26 13.02
C ASP A 164 -16.14 10.73 11.85
N PRO A 165 -15.50 9.56 12.03
CA PRO A 165 -14.62 9.01 11.00
C PRO A 165 -15.45 8.68 9.76
N ALA A 166 -14.87 8.90 8.58
CA ALA A 166 -15.52 8.53 7.33
C ALA A 166 -15.88 7.04 7.33
N GLU A 167 -17.07 6.71 6.83
CA GLU A 167 -17.48 5.33 6.63
C GLU A 167 -16.46 4.58 5.75
N PRO A 168 -16.10 3.33 6.10
CA PRO A 168 -15.12 2.57 5.36
C PRO A 168 -15.50 2.45 3.88
N LEU A 169 -14.54 2.71 2.99
CA LEU A 169 -14.81 2.60 1.55
C LEU A 169 -15.12 1.15 1.18
N PRO A 170 -16.12 0.89 0.32
CA PRO A 170 -16.42 -0.46 -0.10
C PRO A 170 -15.26 -1.01 -0.95
N LYS A 171 -15.13 -2.34 -1.00
CA LYS A 171 -14.29 -3.03 -1.99
C LYS A 171 -14.68 -2.51 -3.39
N PRO A 172 -13.72 -2.01 -4.19
CA PRO A 172 -14.04 -1.52 -5.53
C PRO A 172 -14.64 -2.63 -6.38
N ARG A 173 -15.59 -2.30 -7.26
CA ARG A 173 -16.11 -3.25 -8.25
C ARG A 173 -15.01 -3.49 -9.30
N LYS A 174 -14.91 -4.73 -9.81
CA LYS A 174 -14.00 -5.22 -10.86
C LYS A 174 -13.13 -4.14 -11.51
N GLY A 175 -11.83 -4.19 -11.25
CA GLY A 175 -10.88 -3.31 -11.91
C GLY A 175 -10.82 -3.58 -13.41
N MET A 176 -10.41 -2.57 -14.18
CA MET A 176 -10.03 -2.77 -15.57
C MET A 176 -8.56 -3.18 -15.60
N ALA A 177 -8.28 -4.48 -15.74
CA ALA A 177 -6.99 -4.90 -16.25
C ALA A 177 -7.04 -4.80 -17.77
N GLU A 178 -6.33 -3.84 -18.35
CA GLU A 178 -5.94 -3.92 -19.75
C GLU A 178 -4.54 -4.56 -19.80
N GLY A 179 -4.22 -5.26 -20.89
CA GLY A 179 -3.08 -6.19 -21.04
C GLY A 179 -1.69 -5.58 -20.92
N PHE A 180 -1.38 -4.97 -19.78
CA PHE A 180 -0.06 -4.53 -19.39
C PHE A 180 0.67 -5.71 -18.76
N GLU A 181 1.43 -6.42 -19.58
CA GLU A 181 2.40 -7.38 -19.06
C GLU A 181 3.61 -6.61 -18.54
N HIS A 182 3.77 -6.56 -17.22
CA HIS A 182 5.02 -6.11 -16.60
C HIS A 182 5.67 -7.33 -15.91
N PRO A 183 7.00 -7.49 -16.02
CA PRO A 183 7.70 -8.55 -15.31
C PRO A 183 7.40 -8.51 -13.81
N SER A 184 6.75 -9.56 -13.31
CA SER A 184 6.60 -9.82 -11.88
C SER A 184 7.51 -10.98 -11.53
N ILE A 185 8.24 -10.87 -10.42
CA ILE A 185 8.88 -12.04 -9.80
C ILE A 185 7.84 -12.86 -9.03
N ASP A 186 8.18 -14.08 -8.66
CA ASP A 186 7.34 -14.86 -7.75
C ASP A 186 7.51 -14.38 -6.30
N ILE A 187 6.45 -14.52 -5.48
CA ILE A 187 6.51 -14.14 -4.06
C ILE A 187 7.58 -14.96 -3.33
N ASP A 188 7.81 -16.20 -3.76
CA ASP A 188 8.86 -17.07 -3.22
C ASP A 188 10.28 -16.52 -3.44
N ASP A 189 10.52 -15.78 -4.53
CA ASP A 189 11.81 -15.14 -4.83
C ASP A 189 12.17 -14.00 -3.85
N LEU A 190 11.21 -13.58 -3.03
CA LEU A 190 11.46 -12.62 -1.95
C LEU A 190 12.17 -13.27 -0.74
N GLU A 191 12.21 -14.61 -0.67
CA GLU A 191 12.82 -15.38 0.42
C GLU A 191 12.33 -14.96 1.82
N LEU A 192 11.02 -14.71 1.94
CA LEU A 192 10.40 -14.20 3.17
C LEU A 192 10.15 -15.29 4.23
N LEU A 193 9.99 -16.54 3.79
CA LEU A 193 9.74 -17.67 4.69
C LEU A 193 11.02 -18.14 5.38
N PRO A 194 10.92 -18.64 6.62
CA PRO A 194 12.09 -19.08 7.35
C PRO A 194 12.68 -20.38 6.77
N LYS A 195 14.01 -20.47 6.77
CA LYS A 195 14.73 -21.68 6.33
C LYS A 195 14.63 -22.85 7.31
N ILE A 196 14.33 -22.55 8.57
CA ILE A 196 14.06 -23.53 9.63
C ILE A 196 12.61 -23.32 10.03
N ASP A 197 11.83 -24.40 10.11
CA ASP A 197 10.41 -24.34 10.43
C ASP A 197 10.17 -24.05 11.93
N TRP A 198 10.42 -22.80 12.34
CA TRP A 198 10.01 -22.28 13.65
C TRP A 198 8.61 -21.66 13.62
N ALA A 199 8.00 -21.54 12.43
CA ALA A 199 6.74 -20.83 12.25
C ALA A 199 5.50 -21.71 12.41
N GLY A 200 5.64 -23.03 12.61
CA GLY A 200 4.52 -23.95 12.78
C GLY A 200 3.47 -23.50 13.80
N GLY A 201 3.89 -23.07 15.00
CA GLY A 201 2.96 -22.57 16.02
C GLY A 201 2.26 -21.26 15.65
N ILE A 202 2.86 -20.44 14.78
CA ILE A 202 2.21 -19.23 14.24
C ILE A 202 1.17 -19.62 13.19
N GLN A 203 1.51 -20.57 12.31
CA GLN A 203 0.60 -21.06 11.27
C GLN A 203 -0.66 -21.71 11.85
N GLU A 204 -0.55 -22.38 13.00
CA GLU A 204 -1.71 -22.97 13.70
C GLU A 204 -2.62 -21.92 14.35
N ALA A 205 -2.04 -20.80 14.81
CA ALA A 205 -2.75 -19.80 15.59
C ALA A 205 -3.24 -18.59 14.78
N TRP A 206 -2.67 -18.34 13.59
CA TRP A 206 -2.89 -17.12 12.82
C TRP A 206 -3.16 -17.40 11.35
N GLU A 207 -4.05 -16.59 10.77
CA GLU A 207 -4.39 -16.60 9.35
C GLU A 207 -4.09 -15.21 8.75
N PRO A 208 -2.91 -15.01 8.14
CA PRO A 208 -2.59 -13.75 7.49
C PRO A 208 -3.47 -13.49 6.26
N GLY A 209 -3.76 -12.22 5.98
CA GLY A 209 -4.62 -11.78 4.87
C GLY A 209 -5.86 -11.01 5.33
N GLU A 210 -6.53 -10.34 4.40
CA GLU A 210 -7.69 -9.50 4.70
C GLU A 210 -8.86 -10.30 5.29
N ASP A 211 -9.14 -11.49 4.75
CA ASP A 211 -10.22 -12.34 5.26
C ASP A 211 -9.94 -12.88 6.68
N GLY A 212 -8.69 -13.21 7.00
CA GLY A 212 -8.30 -13.58 8.36
C GLY A 212 -8.48 -12.44 9.35
N ALA A 213 -8.19 -11.20 8.94
CA ALA A 213 -8.40 -10.01 9.75
C ALA A 213 -9.88 -9.65 10.02
N ARG A 214 -10.82 -10.24 9.28
CA ARG A 214 -12.27 -9.96 9.38
C ARG A 214 -13.03 -10.96 10.25
N LYS A 215 -12.41 -12.06 10.65
CA LYS A 215 -13.02 -13.08 11.52
C LYS A 215 -13.02 -12.63 12.97
#